data_AF-A0AAV6KQH2-F1
#
_entry.id   AF-A0AAV6KQH2-F1
#
_cell.length_a   1.000
_cell.length_b   1.000
_cell.length_c   1.000
_cell.angle_alpha   90.00
_cell.angle_beta   90.00
_cell.angle_gamma   90.00
#
_symmetry.space_group_name_H-M   'P 1'
#
loop_
_entity.id
_entity.type
_entity.pdbx_description
1 polymer ?
#
loop_
_entity_poly.entity_id
_entity_poly.type
_entity_poly.pdbx_seq_one_letter_code
_entity_poly.pdbx_strand_id
1 'polypeptide(L)' 'MTLKRWVVESGVGPYKGFSLDHLLGTNIGGSTFDSFGRHHSAGDLLSYAKTSNIKICYPREC' A
#
# COMPACT_ATOMS: atom_id res chain seq x y z
N MET A 1 12.94 11.65 18.96
CA MET A 1 13.59 11.01 17.79
C MET A 1 12.49 10.36 16.94
N THR A 2 12.39 10.63 15.63
CA THR A 2 11.37 9.99 14.76
C THR A 2 12.01 9.01 13.78
N LEU A 3 11.24 8.02 13.30
CA LEU A 3 11.77 7.01 12.36
C LEU A 3 12.38 7.66 11.11
N LYS A 4 11.67 8.63 10.54
CA LYS A 4 12.16 9.42 9.40
C LYS A 4 13.53 10.05 9.64
N ARG A 5 13.77 10.66 10.82
CA ARG A 5 15.04 11.35 11.10
C ARG A 5 16.20 10.38 11.24
N TRP A 6 16.04 9.26 11.94
CA TRP A 6 17.17 8.34 12.12
C TRP A 6 17.58 7.68 10.79
N VAL A 7 16.65 7.36 9.88
CA VAL A 7 16.97 6.75 8.59
C VAL A 7 17.78 7.72 7.72
N VAL A 8 17.43 9.01 7.76
CA VAL A 8 18.19 10.04 7.05
C VAL A 8 19.56 10.27 7.70
N GLU A 9 19.61 10.35 9.03
CA GLU A 9 20.85 10.54 9.80
C GLU A 9 21.80 9.32 9.70
N SER A 10 21.28 8.12 9.42
CA SER A 10 22.08 6.91 9.17
C SER A 10 22.63 6.79 7.75
N GLY A 11 22.39 7.80 6.90
CA GLY A 11 22.97 7.90 5.56
C GLY A 11 22.07 7.45 4.42
N VAL A 12 20.82 7.03 4.69
CA VAL A 12 19.83 6.65 3.66
C VAL A 12 19.13 7.91 3.12
N GLY A 13 19.92 8.89 2.69
CA GLY A 13 19.46 10.15 2.11
C GLY A 13 19.44 10.12 0.58
N PRO A 14 18.80 11.13 -0.06
CA PRO A 14 18.07 12.25 0.54
C PRO A 14 16.63 11.87 0.94
N TYR A 15 16.00 12.69 1.79
CA TYR A 15 14.57 12.59 2.07
C TYR A 15 13.75 13.18 0.91
N LYS A 16 12.86 12.39 0.29
CA LYS A 16 12.08 12.82 -0.89
C LYS A 16 10.64 13.20 -0.62
N GLY A 17 10.17 13.15 0.64
CA GLY A 17 8.76 13.41 0.93
C GLY A 17 7.87 12.19 0.68
N PHE A 18 6.63 12.44 0.27
CA PHE A 18 5.68 11.39 -0.13
C PHE A 18 5.89 11.04 -1.61
N SER A 19 6.10 9.76 -1.91
CA SER A 19 6.20 9.26 -3.27
C SER A 19 5.82 7.78 -3.30
N LEU A 20 5.14 7.35 -4.37
CA LEU A 20 4.86 5.94 -4.65
C LEU A 20 5.96 5.28 -5.49
N ASP A 21 6.91 6.07 -5.98
CA ASP A 21 7.99 5.58 -6.83
C ASP A 21 9.07 4.88 -6.00
N HIS A 22 9.60 3.79 -6.56
CA HIS A 22 10.74 3.10 -5.98
C HIS A 22 12.04 3.80 -6.38
N LEU A 23 12.47 4.77 -5.56
CA LEU A 23 13.68 5.57 -5.76
C LEU A 23 14.62 5.44 -4.57
N LEU A 24 15.93 5.53 -4.83
CA LEU A 24 16.97 5.59 -3.79
C LEU A 24 16.76 6.79 -2.85
N GLY A 25 16.87 6.55 -1.53
CA GLY A 25 16.73 7.55 -0.48
C GLY A 25 15.65 7.19 0.55
N THR A 26 15.23 8.16 1.37
CA THR A 26 14.15 7.99 2.35
C THR A 26 12.84 8.57 1.81
N ASN A 27 11.83 7.73 1.67
CA ASN A 27 10.51 8.12 1.18
C ASN A 27 9.43 7.78 2.22
N ILE A 28 8.31 8.51 2.17
CA ILE A 28 7.05 8.10 2.80
C ILE A 28 6.18 7.51 1.68
N GLY A 29 5.90 6.21 1.75
CA GLY A 29 5.07 5.52 0.77
C GLY A 29 3.57 5.68 1.02
N GLY A 30 2.78 5.18 0.08
CA GLY A 30 1.36 4.97 0.27
C GLY A 30 1.06 3.79 1.20
N SER A 31 -0.17 3.74 1.69
CA SER A 31 -0.71 2.63 2.47
C SER A 31 -2.04 2.21 1.87
N THR A 32 -2.38 0.93 1.97
CA THR A 32 -3.73 0.44 1.66
C THR A 32 -4.72 0.70 2.80
N PHE A 33 -4.26 1.23 3.92
CA PHE A 33 -5.13 1.71 4.99
C PHE A 33 -5.61 3.13 4.71
N ASP A 34 -6.92 3.34 4.81
CA ASP A 34 -7.51 4.68 4.72
C ASP A 34 -7.33 5.50 6.01
N SER A 35 -7.80 6.74 6.01
CA SER A 35 -7.73 7.65 7.17
C SER A 35 -8.57 7.18 8.38
N PHE A 36 -9.50 6.25 8.18
CA PHE A 36 -10.32 5.64 9.23
C PHE A 36 -9.73 4.31 9.74
N GLY A 37 -8.57 3.90 9.23
CA GLY A 37 -7.90 2.66 9.59
C GLY A 37 -8.50 1.41 8.92
N ARG A 38 -9.32 1.55 7.88
CA ARG A 38 -9.86 0.42 7.12
C ARG A 38 -8.83 -0.05 6.11
N HIS A 39 -8.57 -1.35 6.09
CA HIS A 39 -7.66 -1.97 5.14
C HIS A 39 -8.38 -2.25 3.81
N HIS A 40 -7.87 -1.67 2.73
CA HIS A 40 -8.31 -1.98 1.38
C HIS A 40 -7.46 -3.09 0.77
N SER A 41 -8.10 -4.03 0.07
CA SER A 41 -7.42 -5.20 -0.49
C SER A 41 -7.73 -5.40 -1.97
N ALA A 42 -7.03 -6.35 -2.60
CA ALA A 42 -7.35 -6.75 -3.97
C ALA A 42 -8.79 -7.26 -4.14
N GLY A 43 -9.43 -7.74 -3.06
CA GLY A 43 -10.85 -8.12 -3.08
C GLY A 43 -11.78 -6.95 -3.38
N ASP A 44 -11.43 -5.73 -2.96
CA ASP A 44 -12.25 -4.54 -3.22
C ASP A 44 -12.33 -4.22 -4.72
N LEU A 45 -11.32 -4.63 -5.49
CA LEU A 45 -11.30 -4.47 -6.94
C LEU A 45 -12.40 -5.30 -7.64
N LEU A 46 -12.89 -6.36 -7.00
CA LEU A 46 -14.00 -7.16 -7.53
C LEU A 46 -15.32 -6.38 -7.59
N SER A 47 -15.47 -5.31 -6.81
CA SER A 47 -16.62 -4.41 -6.91
C SER A 47 -16.72 -3.71 -8.28
N TYR A 48 -15.60 -3.58 -8.99
CA TYR A 48 -15.54 -3.01 -10.33
C TYR A 48 -15.70 -4.06 -11.44
N ALA A 49 -15.77 -5.35 -11.09
CA ALA A 49 -15.87 -6.42 -12.07
C ALA A 49 -17.29 -6.57 -12.63
N LYS A 50 -17.39 -7.08 -13.88
CA LYS A 50 -18.65 -7.57 -14.42
C LYS A 50 -18.98 -8.93 -13.80
N THR A 51 -19.99 -8.96 -12.94
CA THR A 51 -20.39 -10.15 -12.17
C THR A 51 -20.78 -11.34 -13.05
N SER A 52 -21.27 -11.11 -14.28
CA SER A 52 -21.60 -12.18 -15.24
C SER A 52 -20.38 -12.96 -15.74
N ASN A 53 -19.17 -12.43 -15.59
CA ASN A 53 -17.95 -12.96 -16.22
C ASN A 53 -16.92 -13.49 -15.23
N ILE A 54 -17.18 -13.37 -13.92
CA ILE A 54 -16.23 -13.78 -12.87
C ILE A 54 -16.97 -14.63 -11.84
N LYS A 55 -16.39 -15.77 -11.50
CA LYS A 55 -16.83 -16.63 -10.39
C LYS A 55 -15.76 -16.64 -9.32
N ILE A 56 -16.16 -16.44 -8.07
CA ILE A 56 -15.29 -16.54 -6.91
C ILE A 56 -15.48 -17.94 -6.32
N CYS A 57 -14.40 -18.70 -6.13
CA CYS A 57 -14.44 -19.97 -5.37
C CYS A 57 -13.63 -19.79 -4.10
N TYR A 58 -14.25 -20.11 -2.98
CA TYR A 58 -13.59 -20.23 -1.69
C TYR A 58 -13.34 -21.73 -1.40
N PRO A 59 -12.39 -22.09 -0.53
CA PRO A 59 -12.07 -23.50 -0.24
C PRO A 59 -13.23 -24.37 0.26
N ARG A 60 -14.35 -23.75 0.64
CA ARG A 60 -15.58 -24.41 1.12
C ARG A 60 -16.66 -24.51 0.04
N GLU A 61 -16.45 -23.90 -1.12
CA GLU A 61 -17.40 -23.77 -2.22
C GLU A 61 -16.68 -23.96 -3.55
N CYS A 62 -16.04 -25.12 -3.68
CA CYS A 62 -15.84 -25.89 -4.89
C CYS A 62 -16.20 -27.34 -4.51
#